data_AF-A0A2H0WRV8-F1
#
_entry.id   AF-A0A2H0WRV8-F1
#
_cell.length_a   1.000
_cell.length_b   1.000
_cell.length_c   1.000
_cell.angle_alpha   90.00
_cell.angle_beta   90.00
_cell.angle_gamma   90.00
#
_symmetry.space_group_name_H-M   'P 1'
#
loop_
_entity.id
_entity.type
_entity.pdbx_description
1 polymer ?
#
loop_
_entity_poly.entity_id
_entity_poly.type
_entity_poly.pdbx_seq_one_letter_code
_entity_poly.pdbx_strand_id
1 'polypeptide(L)'
;MIKDLKTLRKFFREKVNTPIFGVGVYAFNRLGPEDFIPQYQLLALYDSLDTCLIEKDIPVFSLEREMGEKIRWQVKRNSTSVIGHFKVKQYLAKHSFPLLLPYKSSSEMILTCQKNDWQLAANPPDLDKKSIDNKVKFRRILEVIGAPCPPGEIAFLGQLDFDSLAQKYNLPFVIQYPLSGGGKGTFFIKTAKDLRKARESLIALTKGEIDDNQEMIVSQFIKGPSPSVTGCVTRQGILSTSPQYQVLSMPELNNRSGAGLFCGHDWSFSHFSPYVCRQVYEITEMVGQYLQKIGYKGIFGLDFIMDERTEKVYVVECNPRLLGSFPTLTMAQISNGEPPILAFHILEFLNANYQIDTKAINQQMRMQRKGAQMLLHNLVNNQVQVSKKMRPGIYRLNNDQEMIFIRDGYKLSHLKKEKEFLITEGILDKGAYFTPSGRIGRILTLTPVLADYQHLNSWAKKIVVRTTQGLGLRPVHFWRLKRLFNPRLRK
;
A
#
# COMPACT_ATOMS: atom_id res chain seq x y z
N MET A 1 13.71 26.77 -8.91
CA MET A 1 12.53 26.48 -8.09
C MET A 1 11.61 25.51 -8.83
N ILE A 2 11.12 24.48 -8.15
CA ILE A 2 10.15 23.49 -8.61
C ILE A 2 8.77 23.98 -8.18
N LYS A 3 7.86 24.18 -9.14
CA LYS A 3 6.50 24.68 -8.89
C LYS A 3 5.40 23.85 -9.55
N ASP A 4 5.78 22.96 -10.46
CA ASP A 4 4.88 22.14 -11.28
C ASP A 4 5.62 20.89 -11.79
N LEU A 5 4.90 20.00 -12.48
CA LEU A 5 5.48 18.79 -13.07
C LEU A 5 6.59 19.09 -14.11
N LYS A 6 6.47 20.19 -14.87
CA LYS A 6 7.44 20.56 -15.91
C LYS A 6 8.79 20.93 -15.31
N THR A 7 8.78 21.80 -14.30
CA THR A 7 9.96 22.24 -13.56
C THR A 7 10.56 21.12 -12.72
N LEU A 8 9.74 20.20 -12.19
CA LEU A 8 10.20 18.98 -11.53
C LEU A 8 10.98 18.07 -12.50
N ARG A 9 10.41 17.76 -13.67
CA ARG A 9 11.07 16.95 -14.70
C ARG A 9 12.38 17.59 -15.18
N LYS A 10 12.38 18.92 -15.34
CA LYS A 10 13.60 19.68 -15.66
C LYS A 10 14.66 19.50 -14.57
N PHE A 11 14.28 19.62 -13.30
CA PHE A 11 15.20 19.44 -12.17
C PHE A 11 15.83 18.04 -12.15
N PHE A 12 15.02 16.98 -12.27
CA PHE A 12 15.57 15.62 -12.30
C PHE A 12 16.50 15.38 -13.48
N ARG A 13 16.17 15.92 -14.66
CA ARG A 13 17.02 15.81 -15.85
C ARG A 13 18.36 16.54 -15.70
N GLU A 14 18.36 17.73 -15.10
CA GLU A 14 19.52 18.61 -15.10
C GLU A 14 20.38 18.51 -13.83
N LYS A 15 19.80 18.04 -12.72
CA LYS A 15 20.41 18.11 -11.38
C LYS A 15 20.51 16.77 -10.66
N VAL A 16 19.89 15.70 -11.16
CA VAL A 16 19.95 14.37 -10.55
C VAL A 16 20.72 13.42 -11.46
N ASN A 17 21.96 13.12 -11.07
CA ASN A 17 22.85 12.19 -11.79
C ASN A 17 22.99 10.83 -11.07
N THR A 18 22.49 10.72 -9.84
CA THR A 18 22.55 9.49 -9.06
C THR A 18 21.72 8.40 -9.75
N PRO A 19 22.27 7.19 -9.98
CA PRO A 19 21.49 6.05 -10.44
C PRO A 19 20.41 5.67 -9.42
N ILE A 20 19.15 5.53 -9.85
CA ILE A 20 18.02 5.26 -8.96
C ILE A 20 17.33 3.97 -9.39
N PHE A 21 17.13 3.07 -8.43
CA PHE A 21 16.55 1.75 -8.65
C PHE A 21 15.31 1.53 -7.79
N GLY A 22 14.19 1.21 -8.44
CA GLY A 22 13.00 0.73 -7.75
C GLY A 22 13.15 -0.71 -7.30
N VAL A 23 12.97 -1.01 -6.02
CA VAL A 23 13.10 -2.39 -5.49
C VAL A 23 11.76 -2.95 -5.01
N GLY A 24 11.29 -4.02 -5.66
CA GLY A 24 9.99 -4.63 -5.43
C GLY A 24 9.98 -6.15 -5.52
N VAL A 25 8.84 -6.75 -5.14
CA VAL A 25 8.62 -8.19 -5.41
C VAL A 25 8.38 -8.41 -6.90
N TYR A 26 7.52 -7.59 -7.50
CA TYR A 26 7.32 -7.49 -8.94
C TYR A 26 7.80 -6.13 -9.43
N ALA A 27 8.20 -6.05 -10.71
CA ALA A 27 8.59 -4.80 -11.37
C ALA A 27 7.52 -3.71 -11.21
N PHE A 28 6.24 -4.10 -11.37
CA PHE A 28 5.10 -3.20 -11.20
C PHE A 28 5.11 -2.44 -9.87
N ASN A 29 5.58 -3.03 -8.76
CA ASN A 29 5.49 -2.42 -7.42
C ASN A 29 6.25 -1.08 -7.29
N ARG A 30 7.13 -0.75 -8.24
CA ARG A 30 7.97 0.45 -8.22
C ARG A 30 7.93 1.26 -9.51
N LEU A 31 6.86 1.14 -10.29
CA LEU A 31 6.60 2.07 -11.40
C LEU A 31 6.24 3.48 -10.92
N GLY A 32 6.25 4.44 -11.85
CA GLY A 32 6.00 5.86 -11.64
C GLY A 32 7.23 6.74 -11.81
N PRO A 33 8.40 6.46 -11.18
CA PRO A 33 9.59 7.29 -11.32
C PRO A 33 10.12 7.43 -12.74
N GLU A 34 9.91 6.44 -13.62
CA GLU A 34 10.30 6.50 -15.03
C GLU A 34 9.75 7.73 -15.78
N ASP A 35 8.61 8.28 -15.33
CA ASP A 35 7.97 9.44 -15.98
C ASP A 35 8.67 10.78 -15.66
N PHE A 36 9.63 10.79 -14.72
CA PHE A 36 10.41 11.98 -14.37
C PHE A 36 11.90 11.72 -14.09
N ILE A 37 12.35 10.46 -14.10
CA ILE A 37 13.75 10.05 -13.93
C ILE A 37 14.17 9.24 -15.17
N PRO A 38 14.89 9.85 -16.13
CA PRO A 38 15.21 9.19 -17.40
C PRO A 38 16.02 7.89 -17.30
N GLN A 39 16.89 7.77 -16.29
CA GLN A 39 17.78 6.60 -16.10
C GLN A 39 17.25 5.61 -15.05
N TYR A 40 15.95 5.67 -14.75
CA TYR A 40 15.35 4.80 -13.74
C TYR A 40 15.32 3.34 -14.19
N GLN A 41 15.60 2.44 -13.25
CA GLN A 41 15.61 1.00 -13.48
C GLN A 41 14.91 0.26 -12.35
N LEU A 42 14.50 -0.98 -12.60
CA LEU A 42 13.76 -1.80 -11.64
C LEU A 42 14.55 -3.03 -11.24
N LEU A 43 14.55 -3.34 -9.94
CA LEU A 43 15.02 -4.57 -9.35
C LEU A 43 13.82 -5.34 -8.80
N ALA A 44 13.49 -6.48 -9.43
CA ALA A 44 12.37 -7.32 -9.08
C ALA A 44 12.84 -8.66 -8.52
N LEU A 45 12.12 -9.16 -7.50
CA LEU A 45 12.34 -10.52 -7.00
C LEU A 45 11.85 -11.57 -8.01
N TYR A 46 10.63 -11.39 -8.52
CA TYR A 46 9.93 -12.34 -9.36
C TYR A 46 9.74 -11.82 -10.77
N ASP A 47 9.72 -12.76 -11.72
CA ASP A 47 9.36 -12.54 -13.11
C ASP A 47 7.89 -12.93 -13.30
N SER A 48 7.06 -11.99 -13.73
CA SER A 48 5.66 -12.23 -14.08
C SER A 48 5.41 -11.89 -15.54
N LEU A 49 4.26 -12.32 -16.08
CA LEU A 49 3.94 -12.09 -17.48
C LEU A 49 3.92 -10.58 -17.82
N ASP A 50 3.57 -9.73 -16.85
CA ASP A 50 3.58 -8.27 -16.99
C ASP A 50 4.99 -7.67 -16.98
N THR A 51 6.00 -8.36 -16.44
CA THR A 51 7.40 -7.90 -16.47
C THR A 51 7.89 -7.71 -17.90
N CYS A 52 7.56 -8.64 -18.82
CA CYS A 52 7.95 -8.54 -20.22
C CYS A 52 7.31 -7.33 -20.95
N LEU A 53 6.18 -6.83 -20.47
CA LEU A 53 5.55 -5.62 -21.01
C LEU A 53 6.23 -4.36 -20.50
N ILE A 54 6.59 -4.35 -19.20
CA ILE A 54 7.29 -3.25 -18.54
C ILE A 54 8.70 -3.07 -19.12
N GLU A 55 9.39 -4.19 -19.35
CA GLU A 55 10.79 -4.21 -19.79
C GLU A 55 11.01 -3.61 -21.19
N LYS A 56 9.95 -3.51 -22.00
CA LYS A 56 10.01 -2.81 -23.30
C LYS A 56 10.35 -1.33 -23.15
N ASP A 57 9.96 -0.72 -22.03
CA ASP A 57 10.10 0.72 -21.79
C ASP A 57 11.09 1.06 -20.67
N ILE A 58 11.30 0.15 -19.71
CA ILE A 58 12.09 0.39 -18.49
C ILE A 58 13.00 -0.81 -18.25
N PRO A 59 14.32 -0.65 -18.08
CA PRO A 59 15.18 -1.78 -17.75
C PRO A 59 14.76 -2.48 -16.46
N VAL A 60 14.60 -3.81 -16.51
CA VAL A 60 14.24 -4.64 -15.35
C VAL A 60 15.29 -5.69 -15.12
N PHE A 61 15.87 -5.71 -13.92
CA PHE A 61 16.62 -6.85 -13.42
C PHE A 61 15.69 -7.74 -12.59
N SER A 62 15.53 -9.00 -13.01
CA SER A 62 14.66 -9.99 -12.37
C SER A 62 15.50 -11.11 -11.76
N LEU A 63 15.48 -11.24 -10.42
CA LEU A 63 16.22 -12.29 -9.72
C LEU A 63 15.75 -13.69 -10.11
N GLU A 64 14.46 -13.87 -10.34
CA GLU A 64 13.92 -15.14 -10.82
C GLU A 64 14.42 -15.51 -12.22
N ARG A 65 14.64 -14.53 -13.10
CA ARG A 65 15.22 -14.78 -14.42
C ARG A 65 16.67 -15.25 -14.31
N GLU A 66 17.44 -14.65 -13.40
CA GLU A 66 18.85 -14.98 -13.16
C GLU A 66 19.07 -16.29 -12.42
N MET A 67 18.17 -16.65 -11.49
CA MET A 67 18.35 -17.79 -10.56
C MET A 67 17.36 -18.94 -10.82
N GLY A 68 16.41 -18.75 -11.74
CA GLY A 68 15.29 -19.64 -11.98
C GLY A 68 14.19 -19.57 -10.92
N GLU A 69 13.08 -20.27 -11.20
CA GLU A 69 11.86 -20.29 -10.38
C GLU A 69 12.11 -20.67 -8.90
N LYS A 70 13.21 -21.40 -8.62
CA LYS A 70 13.59 -21.86 -7.28
C LYS A 70 13.71 -20.72 -6.27
N ILE A 71 14.02 -19.51 -6.73
CA ILE A 71 14.12 -18.33 -5.87
C ILE A 71 12.82 -18.08 -5.08
N ARG A 72 11.65 -18.42 -5.65
CA ARG A 72 10.33 -18.23 -5.03
C ARG A 72 10.20 -18.93 -3.68
N TRP A 73 10.84 -20.08 -3.51
CA TRP A 73 10.85 -20.80 -2.24
C TRP A 73 12.16 -20.69 -1.46
N GLN A 74 13.28 -20.30 -2.08
CA GLN A 74 14.57 -20.13 -1.39
C GLN A 74 14.70 -18.86 -0.55
N VAL A 75 14.09 -17.74 -0.96
CA VAL A 75 14.25 -16.45 -0.23
C VAL A 75 12.91 -15.88 0.23
N LYS A 76 12.93 -14.97 1.21
CA LYS A 76 11.69 -14.34 1.69
C LYS A 76 11.10 -13.46 0.58
N ARG A 77 9.77 -13.41 0.48
CA ARG A 77 9.05 -12.58 -0.52
C ARG A 77 9.03 -11.11 -0.06
N ASN A 78 10.17 -10.43 -0.14
CA ASN A 78 10.31 -9.02 0.24
C ASN A 78 11.50 -8.36 -0.49
N SER A 79 11.57 -7.03 -0.45
CA SER A 79 12.68 -6.27 -1.06
C SER A 79 14.02 -6.49 -0.33
N THR A 80 14.03 -6.92 0.94
CA THR A 80 15.28 -7.19 1.69
C THR A 80 16.06 -8.31 1.01
N SER A 81 15.37 -9.39 0.65
CA SER A 81 15.96 -10.50 -0.09
C SER A 81 16.45 -10.10 -1.48
N VAL A 82 15.86 -9.08 -2.12
CA VAL A 82 16.36 -8.55 -3.40
C VAL A 82 17.70 -7.84 -3.19
N ILE A 83 17.72 -6.85 -2.29
CA ILE A 83 18.91 -6.02 -2.01
C ILE A 83 20.08 -6.87 -1.48
N GLY A 84 19.79 -7.86 -0.64
CA GLY A 84 20.80 -8.74 -0.04
C GLY A 84 21.45 -9.73 -1.00
N HIS A 85 20.84 -10.01 -2.15
CA HIS A 85 21.24 -11.09 -3.04
C HIS A 85 22.53 -10.77 -3.82
N PHE A 86 23.43 -11.76 -3.95
CA PHE A 86 24.74 -11.56 -4.60
C PHE A 86 24.63 -11.14 -6.08
N LYS A 87 23.66 -11.69 -6.83
CA LYS A 87 23.40 -11.27 -8.22
C LYS A 87 23.00 -9.80 -8.35
N VAL A 88 22.21 -9.27 -7.41
CA VAL A 88 21.85 -7.85 -7.39
C VAL A 88 23.07 -7.00 -7.04
N LYS A 89 23.89 -7.44 -6.08
CA LYS A 89 25.18 -6.78 -5.77
C LYS A 89 26.10 -6.71 -6.99
N GLN A 90 26.25 -7.82 -7.73
CA GLN A 90 27.02 -7.86 -8.97
C GLN A 90 26.45 -6.92 -10.04
N TYR A 91 25.12 -6.90 -10.21
CA TYR A 91 24.46 -6.01 -11.15
C TYR A 91 24.66 -4.52 -10.82
N LEU A 92 24.63 -4.18 -9.53
CA LEU A 92 24.81 -2.82 -9.04
C LEU A 92 26.28 -2.39 -8.96
N ALA A 93 27.24 -3.32 -9.01
CA ALA A 93 28.68 -3.03 -8.84
C ALA A 93 29.25 -2.02 -9.85
N LYS A 94 28.60 -1.86 -11.01
CA LYS A 94 28.96 -0.87 -12.03
C LYS A 94 28.47 0.56 -11.74
N HIS A 95 27.68 0.75 -10.69
CA HIS A 95 27.09 2.04 -10.33
C HIS A 95 27.73 2.59 -9.06
N SER A 96 28.21 3.84 -9.11
CA SER A 96 28.69 4.55 -7.94
C SER A 96 27.52 5.14 -7.15
N PHE A 97 27.45 4.83 -5.85
CA PHE A 97 26.48 5.37 -4.89
C PHE A 97 25.00 5.37 -5.34
N PRO A 98 24.47 4.25 -5.88
CA PRO A 98 23.07 4.19 -6.32
C PRO A 98 22.09 4.40 -5.16
N LEU A 99 20.92 4.98 -5.47
CA LEU A 99 19.79 5.07 -4.55
C LEU A 99 18.83 3.90 -4.80
N LEU A 100 18.51 3.15 -3.75
CA LEU A 100 17.52 2.08 -3.77
C LEU A 100 16.20 2.56 -3.15
N LEU A 101 15.10 2.37 -3.87
CA LEU A 101 13.75 2.78 -3.47
C LEU A 101 12.88 1.55 -3.11
N PRO A 102 12.89 1.10 -1.84
CA PRO A 102 12.04 0.00 -1.36
C PRO A 102 10.66 0.49 -0.92
N TYR A 103 9.81 -0.44 -0.43
CA TYR A 103 8.53 -0.08 0.22
C TYR A 103 8.69 0.49 1.62
N LYS A 104 9.47 -0.21 2.44
CA LYS A 104 9.83 0.05 3.82
C LYS A 104 11.26 -0.46 3.99
N SER A 105 12.02 0.15 4.88
CA SER A 105 13.34 -0.34 5.30
C SER A 105 13.25 -1.58 6.19
N SER A 106 14.39 -2.23 6.37
CA SER A 106 14.67 -3.20 7.43
C SER A 106 16.11 -3.03 7.88
N SER A 107 16.46 -3.48 9.09
CA SER A 107 17.83 -3.37 9.58
C SER A 107 18.83 -4.09 8.67
N GLU A 108 18.45 -5.24 8.12
CA GLU A 108 19.27 -5.98 7.14
C GLU A 108 19.50 -5.21 5.83
N MET A 109 18.48 -4.49 5.34
CA MET A 109 18.65 -3.62 4.16
C MET A 109 19.64 -2.49 4.44
N ILE A 110 19.53 -1.85 5.60
CA ILE A 110 20.40 -0.72 5.98
C ILE A 110 21.85 -1.18 6.04
N LEU A 111 22.11 -2.27 6.76
CA LEU A 111 23.44 -2.87 6.85
C LEU A 111 23.99 -3.26 5.48
N THR A 112 23.14 -3.80 4.59
CA THR A 112 23.56 -4.15 3.23
C THR A 112 23.92 -2.90 2.43
N CYS A 113 23.11 -1.85 2.49
CA CYS A 113 23.38 -0.61 1.76
C CYS A 113 24.65 0.08 2.27
N GLN A 114 24.84 0.15 3.60
CA GLN A 114 26.05 0.71 4.22
C GLN A 114 27.32 -0.03 3.78
N LYS A 115 27.29 -1.37 3.72
CA LYS A 115 28.45 -2.19 3.30
C LYS A 115 28.84 -2.05 1.82
N ASN A 116 27.96 -1.49 0.99
CA ASN A 116 28.16 -1.38 -0.46
C ASN A 116 28.11 0.07 -0.94
N ASP A 117 28.15 1.04 -0.01
CA ASP A 117 28.04 2.47 -0.31
C ASP A 117 26.79 2.85 -1.11
N TRP A 118 25.66 2.20 -0.82
CA TRP A 118 24.37 2.50 -1.44
C TRP A 118 23.52 3.42 -0.56
N GLN A 119 22.75 4.29 -1.20
CA GLN A 119 21.74 5.10 -0.53
C GLN A 119 20.41 4.35 -0.47
N LEU A 120 19.68 4.48 0.64
CA LEU A 120 18.36 3.87 0.82
C LEU A 120 17.30 4.96 0.94
N ALA A 121 16.33 4.99 0.03
CA ALA A 121 15.18 5.89 0.09
C ALA A 121 14.10 5.34 1.04
N ALA A 122 14.46 5.19 2.33
CA ALA A 122 13.54 4.83 3.40
C ALA A 122 14.17 5.20 4.75
N ASN A 123 13.35 5.69 5.69
CA ASN A 123 13.80 5.96 7.06
C ASN A 123 14.17 4.66 7.77
N PRO A 124 15.12 4.68 8.73
CA PRO A 124 15.41 3.52 9.57
C PRO A 124 14.18 2.97 10.30
N PRO A 125 14.04 1.65 10.49
CA PRO A 125 12.91 1.06 11.23
C PRO A 125 12.80 1.56 12.67
N ASP A 126 13.91 2.00 13.25
CA ASP A 126 14.11 2.41 14.62
C ASP A 126 14.28 3.92 14.79
N LEU A 127 13.94 4.72 13.76
CA LEU A 127 13.92 6.17 13.87
C LEU A 127 13.04 6.57 15.09
N ASP A 128 13.69 7.09 16.13
CA ASP A 128 13.18 7.46 17.48
C ASP A 128 13.00 6.32 18.53
N LYS A 129 13.53 5.10 18.34
CA LYS A 129 13.33 3.91 19.24
C LYS A 129 11.85 3.54 19.50
N LYS A 130 10.91 4.33 18.97
CA LYS A 130 9.47 4.31 19.16
C LYS A 130 8.85 4.22 17.78
N SER A 131 8.54 2.99 17.37
CA SER A 131 7.91 2.76 16.08
C SER A 131 6.56 3.49 16.00
N ILE A 132 6.47 4.49 15.12
CA ILE A 132 5.28 5.36 14.95
C ILE A 132 4.10 4.57 14.37
N ASP A 133 4.37 3.45 13.72
CA ASP A 133 3.34 2.49 13.29
C ASP A 133 2.73 1.70 14.47
N ASN A 134 3.22 1.86 15.69
CA ASN A 134 2.55 1.40 16.91
C ASN A 134 1.39 2.35 17.26
N LYS A 135 0.16 1.85 17.20
CA LYS A 135 -1.05 2.68 17.36
C LYS A 135 -1.15 3.36 18.73
N VAL A 136 -0.74 2.70 19.80
CA VAL A 136 -0.76 3.27 21.16
C VAL A 136 0.24 4.42 21.28
N LYS A 137 1.47 4.22 20.77
CA LYS A 137 2.47 5.30 20.72
C LYS A 137 1.99 6.46 19.84
N PHE A 138 1.37 6.15 18.71
CA PHE A 138 0.83 7.17 17.83
C PHE A 138 -0.33 7.94 18.47
N ARG A 139 -1.25 7.28 19.18
CA ARG A 139 -2.30 7.96 19.95
C ARG A 139 -1.74 8.97 20.94
N ARG A 140 -0.70 8.59 21.69
CA ARG A 140 0.02 9.51 22.60
C ARG A 140 0.63 10.70 21.85
N ILE A 141 1.18 10.48 20.66
CA ILE A 141 1.67 11.57 19.80
C ILE A 141 0.52 12.51 19.41
N LEU A 142 -0.63 11.97 19.01
CA LEU A 142 -1.81 12.77 18.67
C LEU A 142 -2.29 13.62 19.84
N GLU A 143 -2.30 13.06 21.05
CA GLU A 143 -2.62 13.80 22.29
C GLU A 143 -1.63 14.95 22.53
N VAL A 144 -0.32 14.72 22.38
CA VAL A 144 0.73 15.75 22.54
C VAL A 144 0.59 16.88 21.52
N ILE A 145 0.28 16.56 20.26
CA ILE A 145 0.15 17.58 19.21
C ILE A 145 -1.25 18.18 19.13
N GLY A 146 -2.22 17.70 19.92
CA GLY A 146 -3.60 18.16 19.90
C GLY A 146 -4.39 17.72 18.66
N ALA A 147 -3.96 16.66 17.96
CA ALA A 147 -4.67 16.15 16.80
C ALA A 147 -5.86 15.25 17.21
N PRO A 148 -7.02 15.36 16.56
CA PRO A 148 -8.20 14.56 16.88
C PRO A 148 -7.98 13.07 16.58
N CYS A 149 -8.21 12.24 17.59
CA CYS A 149 -8.30 10.78 17.50
C CYS A 149 -9.67 10.31 17.98
N PRO A 150 -10.13 9.09 17.63
CA PRO A 150 -11.42 8.59 18.08
C PRO A 150 -11.58 8.70 19.60
N PRO A 151 -12.75 9.16 20.11
CA PRO A 151 -13.03 9.21 21.54
C PRO A 151 -12.79 7.85 22.18
N GLY A 152 -11.96 7.78 23.21
CA GLY A 152 -11.41 6.53 23.69
C GLY A 152 -10.26 6.71 24.67
N GLU A 153 -9.63 5.59 25.02
CA GLU A 153 -8.48 5.55 25.92
C GLU A 153 -7.51 4.41 25.58
N ILE A 154 -6.36 4.44 26.24
CA ILE A 154 -5.42 3.33 26.27
C ILE A 154 -5.71 2.53 27.54
N ALA A 155 -5.95 1.23 27.42
CA ALA A 155 -6.24 0.34 28.54
C ALA A 155 -5.43 -0.96 28.43
N PHE A 156 -5.17 -1.62 29.56
CA PHE A 156 -4.50 -2.91 29.59
C PHE A 156 -5.45 -4.05 29.23
N LEU A 157 -4.96 -5.06 28.51
CA LEU A 157 -5.75 -6.20 28.05
C LEU A 157 -6.49 -6.93 29.19
N GLY A 158 -5.81 -7.11 30.32
CA GLY A 158 -6.38 -7.76 31.52
C GLY A 158 -7.49 -6.94 32.19
N GLN A 159 -7.53 -5.63 31.94
CA GLN A 159 -8.50 -4.72 32.53
C GLN A 159 -9.73 -4.50 31.65
N LEU A 160 -9.78 -5.09 30.45
CA LEU A 160 -10.92 -4.93 29.55
C LEU A 160 -12.15 -5.65 30.12
N ASP A 161 -13.09 -4.88 30.62
CA ASP A 161 -14.40 -5.37 31.06
C ASP A 161 -15.49 -4.97 30.07
N PHE A 162 -16.39 -5.90 29.73
CA PHE A 162 -17.40 -5.63 28.70
C PHE A 162 -18.43 -4.61 29.17
N ASP A 163 -18.97 -4.77 30.38
CA ASP A 163 -20.09 -3.95 30.86
C ASP A 163 -19.66 -2.50 31.09
N SER A 164 -18.48 -2.30 31.71
CA SER A 164 -17.90 -0.96 31.90
C SER A 164 -17.60 -0.25 30.57
N LEU A 165 -16.99 -0.96 29.61
CA LEU A 165 -16.67 -0.37 28.30
C LEU A 165 -17.93 -0.09 27.46
N ALA A 166 -18.94 -0.96 27.54
CA ALA A 166 -20.21 -0.75 26.86
C ALA A 166 -20.95 0.48 27.42
N GLN A 167 -20.93 0.68 28.74
CA GLN A 167 -21.49 1.87 29.38
C GLN A 167 -20.75 3.15 28.98
N LYS A 168 -19.42 3.08 28.87
CA LYS A 168 -18.58 4.26 28.59
C LYS A 168 -18.59 4.68 27.12
N TYR A 169 -18.55 3.73 26.18
CA TYR A 169 -18.35 4.00 24.75
C TYR A 169 -19.54 3.66 23.86
N ASN A 170 -20.61 3.11 24.43
CA ASN A 170 -21.77 2.56 23.72
C ASN A 170 -21.41 1.36 22.82
N LEU A 171 -22.44 0.61 22.41
CA LEU A 171 -22.28 -0.51 21.48
C LEU A 171 -22.56 -0.08 20.03
N PRO A 172 -21.78 -0.59 19.05
CA PRO A 172 -20.51 -1.27 19.27
C PRO A 172 -19.42 -0.31 19.74
N PHE A 173 -18.41 -0.84 20.44
CA PHE A 173 -17.12 -0.16 20.64
C PHE A 173 -15.99 -0.91 19.91
N VAL A 174 -14.82 -0.28 19.81
CA VAL A 174 -13.67 -0.80 19.05
C VAL A 174 -12.50 -1.07 20.00
N ILE A 175 -11.90 -2.25 19.87
CA ILE A 175 -10.61 -2.59 20.50
C ILE A 175 -9.56 -2.75 19.41
N GLN A 176 -8.37 -2.17 19.61
CA GLN A 176 -7.25 -2.32 18.68
C GLN A 176 -5.94 -2.73 19.36
N TYR A 177 -5.29 -3.74 18.77
CA TYR A 177 -3.94 -4.17 19.14
C TYR A 177 -2.88 -3.30 18.45
N PRO A 178 -1.94 -2.71 19.22
CA PRO A 178 -1.05 -1.66 18.73
C PRO A 178 -0.09 -2.08 17.62
N LEU A 179 0.34 -3.34 17.59
CA LEU A 179 1.40 -3.81 16.69
C LEU A 179 0.86 -4.45 15.40
N SER A 180 -0.46 -4.49 15.21
CA SER A 180 -1.06 -5.07 14.00
C SER A 180 -1.41 -4.02 12.95
N GLY A 181 -0.90 -4.25 11.74
CA GLY A 181 -1.33 -3.55 10.52
C GLY A 181 -2.39 -4.34 9.74
N GLY A 182 -3.10 -3.64 8.86
CA GLY A 182 -4.01 -4.25 7.88
C GLY A 182 -5.21 -4.95 8.51
N GLY A 183 -5.80 -4.36 9.55
CA GLY A 183 -7.11 -4.75 10.06
C GLY A 183 -7.19 -5.99 10.97
N LYS A 184 -6.10 -6.74 11.11
CA LYS A 184 -6.09 -8.02 11.84
C LYS A 184 -6.31 -7.91 13.34
N GLY A 185 -5.88 -6.82 13.97
CA GLY A 185 -6.06 -6.60 15.39
C GLY A 185 -7.05 -5.48 15.69
N THR A 186 -8.04 -5.25 14.82
CA THR A 186 -9.18 -4.36 15.08
C THR A 186 -10.41 -5.20 15.30
N PHE A 187 -11.10 -5.01 16.43
CA PHE A 187 -12.27 -5.80 16.83
C PHE A 187 -13.45 -4.88 17.12
N PHE A 188 -14.61 -5.16 16.53
CA PHE A 188 -15.87 -4.49 16.83
C PHE A 188 -16.65 -5.31 17.86
N ILE A 189 -16.84 -4.75 19.03
CA ILE A 189 -17.45 -5.44 20.17
C ILE A 189 -18.92 -5.04 20.27
N LYS A 190 -19.82 -5.97 19.93
CA LYS A 190 -21.28 -5.80 20.09
C LYS A 190 -21.81 -6.54 21.31
N THR A 191 -21.11 -7.57 21.75
CA THR A 191 -21.50 -8.46 22.84
C THR A 191 -20.29 -8.90 23.65
N ALA A 192 -20.51 -9.38 24.89
CA ALA A 192 -19.46 -9.99 25.71
C ALA A 192 -18.79 -11.21 25.02
N LYS A 193 -19.52 -11.91 24.15
CA LYS A 193 -18.97 -13.01 23.33
C LYS A 193 -17.94 -12.51 22.31
N ASP A 194 -18.16 -11.32 21.74
CA ASP A 194 -17.21 -10.71 20.81
C ASP A 194 -15.91 -10.33 21.52
N LEU A 195 -15.99 -9.83 22.75
CA LEU A 195 -14.80 -9.53 23.57
C LEU A 195 -13.98 -10.80 23.84
N ARG A 196 -14.63 -11.92 24.20
CA ARG A 196 -13.96 -13.20 24.39
C ARG A 196 -13.27 -13.68 23.11
N LYS A 197 -13.97 -13.62 21.96
CA LYS A 197 -13.38 -13.97 20.66
C LYS A 197 -12.22 -13.05 20.27
N ALA A 198 -12.28 -11.77 20.60
CA ALA A 198 -11.19 -10.84 20.38
C ALA A 198 -9.94 -11.27 21.16
N ARG A 199 -10.08 -11.65 22.44
CA ARG A 199 -8.99 -12.22 23.26
C ARG A 199 -8.40 -13.49 22.64
N GLU A 200 -9.24 -14.45 22.25
CA GLU A 200 -8.79 -15.68 21.58
C GLU A 200 -8.03 -15.39 20.28
N SER A 201 -8.55 -14.45 19.48
CA SER A 201 -7.92 -14.03 18.23
C SER A 201 -6.57 -13.35 18.46
N LEU A 202 -6.44 -12.58 19.55
CA LEU A 202 -5.19 -11.94 19.94
C LEU A 202 -4.13 -12.96 20.37
N ILE A 203 -4.51 -13.92 21.21
CA ILE A 203 -3.62 -15.02 21.62
C ILE A 203 -3.12 -15.77 20.38
N ALA A 204 -4.00 -16.08 19.43
CA ALA A 204 -3.62 -16.73 18.18
C ALA A 204 -2.71 -15.83 17.31
N LEU A 205 -3.00 -14.54 17.23
CA LEU A 205 -2.24 -13.56 16.44
C LEU A 205 -0.81 -13.38 16.96
N THR A 206 -0.63 -13.37 18.29
CA THR A 206 0.66 -13.22 18.96
C THR A 206 1.33 -14.55 19.29
N LYS A 207 0.74 -15.67 18.87
CA LYS A 207 1.24 -17.03 19.17
C LYS A 207 1.42 -17.30 20.67
N GLY A 208 0.56 -16.70 21.49
CA GLY A 208 0.61 -16.83 22.95
C GLY A 208 1.59 -15.90 23.66
N GLU A 209 2.25 -14.98 22.95
CA GLU A 209 3.20 -14.02 23.54
C GLU A 209 2.52 -12.78 24.13
N ILE A 210 1.19 -12.66 24.03
CA ILE A 210 0.44 -11.51 24.59
C ILE A 210 0.11 -11.76 26.06
N ASP A 211 0.32 -10.75 26.90
CA ASP A 211 -0.02 -10.79 28.32
C ASP A 211 -1.07 -9.73 28.70
N ASP A 212 -1.52 -9.79 29.95
CA ASP A 212 -2.55 -8.90 30.49
C ASP A 212 -2.10 -7.43 30.61
N ASN A 213 -0.78 -7.17 30.61
CA ASN A 213 -0.19 -5.83 30.62
C ASN A 213 -0.01 -5.26 29.20
N GLN A 214 -0.47 -5.95 28.16
CA GLN A 214 -0.50 -5.40 26.82
C GLN A 214 -1.43 -4.19 26.75
N GLU A 215 -0.87 -3.03 26.41
CA GLU A 215 -1.65 -1.82 26.11
C GLU A 215 -2.47 -1.99 24.84
N MET A 216 -3.74 -1.61 24.90
CA MET A 216 -4.73 -1.68 23.82
C MET A 216 -5.35 -0.30 23.64
N ILE A 217 -5.83 0.00 22.44
CA ILE A 217 -6.72 1.16 22.24
C ILE A 217 -8.15 0.68 22.38
N VAL A 218 -8.93 1.39 23.18
CA VAL A 218 -10.39 1.23 23.26
C VAL A 218 -11.03 2.54 22.82
N SER A 219 -12.00 2.48 21.93
CA SER A 219 -12.66 3.69 21.43
C SER A 219 -14.11 3.47 21.05
N GLN A 220 -14.86 4.55 21.01
CA GLN A 220 -16.20 4.59 20.43
C GLN A 220 -16.15 4.19 18.95
N PHE A 221 -17.12 3.39 18.52
CA PHE A 221 -17.31 3.12 17.09
C PHE A 221 -17.85 4.36 16.39
N ILE A 222 -17.13 4.82 15.36
CA ILE A 222 -17.57 5.91 14.49
C ILE A 222 -18.05 5.29 13.19
N LYS A 223 -19.32 5.55 12.85
CA LYS A 223 -19.91 5.11 11.59
C LYS A 223 -19.58 6.11 10.49
N GLY A 224 -18.98 5.61 9.42
CA GLY A 224 -18.73 6.38 8.21
C GLY A 224 -17.49 5.90 7.47
N PRO A 225 -17.04 6.66 6.46
CA PRO A 225 -15.96 6.23 5.60
C PRO A 225 -14.58 6.43 6.23
N SER A 226 -13.59 5.69 5.70
CA SER A 226 -12.20 5.75 6.15
C SER A 226 -11.27 6.37 5.08
N PRO A 227 -11.28 7.70 4.92
CA PRO A 227 -10.37 8.35 3.98
C PRO A 227 -8.91 8.11 4.39
N SER A 228 -8.02 8.10 3.40
CA SER A 228 -6.58 8.17 3.63
C SER A 228 -5.97 9.38 2.92
N VAL A 229 -4.76 9.74 3.32
CA VAL A 229 -3.97 10.77 2.65
C VAL A 229 -2.50 10.33 2.56
N THR A 230 -1.82 10.75 1.51
CA THR A 230 -0.36 10.62 1.41
C THR A 230 0.27 11.96 1.76
N GLY A 231 1.04 12.00 2.84
CA GLY A 231 1.87 13.13 3.23
C GLY A 231 3.33 12.91 2.83
N CYS A 232 4.11 13.98 2.75
CA CYS A 232 5.55 13.92 2.59
C CYS A 232 6.22 15.04 3.39
N VAL A 233 7.09 14.64 4.32
CA VAL A 233 7.92 15.58 5.09
C VAL A 233 9.10 15.98 4.21
N THR A 234 9.18 17.26 3.87
CA THR A 234 10.33 17.83 3.15
C THR A 234 11.09 18.80 4.04
N ARG A 235 12.31 19.16 3.65
CA ARG A 235 13.07 20.23 4.33
C ARG A 235 12.41 21.61 4.23
N GLN A 236 11.46 21.80 3.30
CA GLN A 236 10.80 23.08 3.01
C GLN A 236 9.34 23.16 3.45
N GLY A 237 8.83 22.11 4.11
CA GLY A 237 7.46 22.03 4.61
C GLY A 237 6.80 20.68 4.33
N ILE A 238 5.52 20.58 4.64
CA ILE A 238 4.75 19.34 4.45
C ILE A 238 3.96 19.41 3.16
N LEU A 239 4.11 18.36 2.35
CA LEU A 239 3.29 18.15 1.15
C LEU A 239 2.21 17.12 1.45
N SER A 240 1.02 17.28 0.86
CA SER A 240 -0.07 16.32 1.02
C SER A 240 -0.96 16.21 -0.20
N THR A 241 -1.43 15.00 -0.47
CA THR A 241 -2.46 14.75 -1.49
C THR A 241 -3.85 15.12 -1.00
N SER A 242 -4.84 15.18 -1.90
CA SER A 242 -6.26 15.16 -1.52
C SER A 242 -6.61 13.89 -0.72
N PRO A 243 -7.61 13.94 0.19
CA PRO A 243 -8.16 12.73 0.80
C PRO A 243 -8.71 11.79 -0.28
N GLN A 244 -8.55 10.48 -0.07
CA GLN A 244 -8.96 9.45 -1.02
C GLN A 244 -9.73 8.33 -0.31
N TYR A 245 -10.78 7.81 -0.96
CA TYR A 245 -11.47 6.61 -0.49
C TYR A 245 -10.57 5.39 -0.65
N GLN A 246 -10.54 4.60 0.42
CA GLN A 246 -9.98 3.27 0.41
C GLN A 246 -11.06 2.26 0.06
N VAL A 247 -10.72 1.29 -0.79
CA VAL A 247 -11.54 0.11 -1.02
C VAL A 247 -11.22 -0.86 0.10
N LEU A 248 -12.10 -0.98 1.09
CA LEU A 248 -11.85 -1.75 2.33
C LEU A 248 -12.82 -2.92 2.46
N SER A 249 -12.32 -4.07 2.89
CA SER A 249 -13.13 -5.24 3.29
C SER A 249 -14.15 -5.72 2.25
N MET A 250 -13.88 -5.52 0.96
CA MET A 250 -14.75 -5.99 -0.13
C MET A 250 -14.62 -7.53 -0.27
N PRO A 251 -15.71 -8.30 -0.09
CA PRO A 251 -15.67 -9.76 -0.12
C PRO A 251 -15.27 -10.31 -1.51
N GLU A 252 -15.53 -9.56 -2.58
CA GLU A 252 -15.10 -9.91 -3.93
C GLU A 252 -13.58 -9.79 -4.13
N LEU A 253 -12.87 -9.06 -3.25
CA LEU A 253 -11.45 -8.78 -3.37
C LEU A 253 -10.59 -9.49 -2.32
N ASN A 254 -11.15 -9.79 -1.14
CA ASN A 254 -10.44 -10.44 -0.05
C ASN A 254 -11.40 -11.20 0.87
N ASN A 255 -10.99 -12.38 1.32
CA ASN A 255 -11.77 -13.26 2.18
C ASN A 255 -11.17 -13.44 3.60
N ARG A 256 -10.10 -12.71 3.93
CA ARG A 256 -9.48 -12.80 5.26
C ARG A 256 -10.47 -12.34 6.33
N SER A 257 -10.36 -12.92 7.52
CA SER A 257 -11.00 -12.37 8.71
C SER A 257 -10.32 -11.05 9.12
N GLY A 258 -11.12 -10.09 9.55
CA GLY A 258 -10.66 -8.77 10.00
C GLY A 258 -11.49 -7.63 9.44
N ALA A 259 -11.32 -6.46 10.04
CA ALA A 259 -12.00 -5.22 9.66
C ALA A 259 -11.01 -4.24 9.02
N GLY A 260 -11.42 -3.52 7.97
CA GLY A 260 -10.53 -2.56 7.30
C GLY A 260 -9.43 -3.23 6.48
N LEU A 261 -9.71 -4.36 5.86
CA LEU A 261 -8.75 -5.03 4.97
C LEU A 261 -8.56 -4.21 3.70
N PHE A 262 -7.36 -3.65 3.52
CA PHE A 262 -7.04 -2.83 2.36
C PHE A 262 -7.09 -3.62 1.04
N CYS A 263 -7.99 -3.22 0.15
CA CYS A 263 -8.22 -3.81 -1.16
C CYS A 263 -8.01 -2.83 -2.32
N GLY A 264 -7.61 -1.59 -2.06
CA GLY A 264 -7.30 -0.61 -3.11
C GLY A 264 -7.76 0.81 -2.81
N HIS A 265 -7.87 1.62 -3.85
CA HIS A 265 -8.28 3.03 -3.77
C HIS A 265 -9.21 3.35 -4.93
N ASP A 266 -10.11 4.29 -4.72
CA ASP A 266 -10.96 4.84 -5.77
C ASP A 266 -10.88 6.37 -5.77
N TRP A 267 -9.93 6.91 -6.53
CA TRP A 267 -9.77 8.35 -6.67
C TRP A 267 -10.90 8.98 -7.46
N SER A 268 -11.47 8.27 -8.43
CA SER A 268 -12.62 8.74 -9.20
C SER A 268 -13.89 8.87 -8.36
N PHE A 269 -14.04 8.11 -7.27
CA PHE A 269 -15.15 8.23 -6.31
C PHE A 269 -14.86 9.22 -5.16
N SER A 270 -13.62 9.70 -5.01
CA SER A 270 -13.15 10.50 -3.88
C SER A 270 -13.64 11.94 -3.88
N HIS A 271 -14.92 12.15 -3.58
CA HIS A 271 -15.52 13.46 -3.42
C HIS A 271 -15.87 13.70 -1.95
N PHE A 272 -15.02 14.46 -1.25
CA PHE A 272 -15.23 14.87 0.14
C PHE A 272 -15.59 16.35 0.21
N SER A 273 -16.35 16.75 1.24
CA SER A 273 -16.72 18.16 1.42
C SER A 273 -15.47 19.02 1.68
N PRO A 274 -15.50 20.33 1.35
CA PRO A 274 -14.42 21.25 1.71
C PRO A 274 -14.11 21.26 3.21
N TYR A 275 -15.11 21.00 4.06
CA TYR A 275 -14.96 20.92 5.51
C TYR A 275 -14.15 19.70 5.94
N VAL A 276 -14.43 18.53 5.37
CA VAL A 276 -13.63 17.30 5.58
C VAL A 276 -12.20 17.48 5.07
N CYS A 277 -12.04 18.05 3.87
CA CYS A 277 -10.71 18.27 3.28
C CYS A 277 -9.85 19.17 4.16
N ARG A 278 -10.42 20.26 4.70
CA ARG A 278 -9.71 21.19 5.58
C ARG A 278 -9.18 20.49 6.84
N GLN A 279 -10.04 19.76 7.54
CA GLN A 279 -9.63 18.98 8.72
C GLN A 279 -8.51 18.00 8.39
N VAL A 280 -8.64 17.23 7.30
CA VAL A 280 -7.59 16.29 6.87
C VAL A 280 -6.26 17.00 6.62
N TYR A 281 -6.25 18.14 5.95
CA TYR A 281 -5.00 18.88 5.66
C TYR A 281 -4.36 19.46 6.91
N GLU A 282 -5.14 20.04 7.83
CA GLU A 282 -4.65 20.57 9.10
C GLU A 282 -4.01 19.46 9.94
N ILE A 283 -4.69 18.31 10.07
CA ILE A 283 -4.16 17.17 10.82
C ILE A 283 -2.90 16.60 10.15
N THR A 284 -2.88 16.52 8.81
CA THR A 284 -1.70 16.03 8.06
C THR A 284 -0.50 16.94 8.26
N GLU A 285 -0.71 18.26 8.29
CA GLU A 285 0.32 19.25 8.60
C GLU A 285 0.84 19.06 10.03
N MET A 286 -0.04 18.96 11.04
CA MET A 286 0.35 18.75 12.44
C MET A 286 1.20 17.48 12.63
N VAL A 287 0.76 16.35 12.06
CA VAL A 287 1.52 15.10 12.13
C VAL A 287 2.82 15.22 11.35
N GLY A 288 2.80 15.81 10.15
CA GLY A 288 4.00 16.03 9.34
C GLY A 288 5.06 16.88 10.05
N GLN A 289 4.64 17.94 10.74
CA GLN A 289 5.53 18.80 11.54
C GLN A 289 6.13 18.04 12.73
N TYR A 290 5.35 17.19 13.41
CA TYR A 290 5.89 16.31 14.45
C TYR A 290 6.94 15.34 13.88
N LEU A 291 6.62 14.68 12.76
CA LEU A 291 7.53 13.79 12.05
C LEU A 291 8.84 14.51 11.67
N GLN A 292 8.73 15.73 11.16
CA GLN A 292 9.91 16.56 10.84
C GLN A 292 10.79 16.81 12.06
N LYS A 293 10.19 17.16 13.21
CA LYS A 293 10.92 17.44 14.46
C LYS A 293 11.71 16.24 14.97
N ILE A 294 11.22 15.03 14.77
CA ILE A 294 11.92 13.78 15.17
C ILE A 294 12.88 13.26 14.09
N GLY A 295 13.13 14.04 13.03
CA GLY A 295 14.07 13.69 11.96
C GLY A 295 13.53 12.77 10.88
N TYR A 296 12.21 12.54 10.84
CA TYR A 296 11.57 11.80 9.74
C TYR A 296 11.54 12.66 8.47
N LYS A 297 11.89 12.06 7.33
CA LYS A 297 11.75 12.71 6.01
C LYS A 297 11.09 11.79 4.98
N GLY A 298 10.49 12.37 3.96
CA GLY A 298 9.80 11.62 2.91
C GLY A 298 8.37 11.22 3.26
N ILE A 299 7.85 10.18 2.60
CA ILE A 299 6.41 9.88 2.55
C ILE A 299 5.95 9.21 3.82
N PHE A 300 4.79 9.63 4.32
CA PHE A 300 4.00 8.93 5.32
C PHE A 300 2.54 8.88 4.85
N GLY A 301 1.75 7.95 5.38
CA GLY A 301 0.31 7.89 5.15
C GLY A 301 -0.45 8.04 6.42
N LEU A 302 -1.57 8.76 6.36
CA LEU A 302 -2.53 8.81 7.47
C LEU A 302 -3.81 8.15 7.02
N ASP A 303 -4.31 7.26 7.88
CA ASP A 303 -5.65 6.71 7.77
C ASP A 303 -6.55 7.43 8.78
N PHE A 304 -7.74 7.76 8.33
CA PHE A 304 -8.75 8.47 9.10
C PHE A 304 -10.04 7.65 9.19
N ILE A 305 -10.90 8.03 10.15
CA ILE A 305 -12.32 7.71 10.14
C ILE A 305 -13.10 9.03 10.16
N MET A 306 -14.11 9.12 9.31
CA MET A 306 -15.01 10.26 9.21
C MET A 306 -16.37 9.86 9.73
N ASP A 307 -16.91 10.63 10.67
CA ASP A 307 -18.30 10.47 11.12
C ASP A 307 -19.26 10.92 10.01
N GLU A 308 -20.10 10.01 9.51
CA GLU A 308 -20.98 10.30 8.37
C GLU A 308 -22.10 11.30 8.69
N ARG A 309 -22.40 11.56 9.96
CA ARG A 309 -23.46 12.49 10.38
C ARG A 309 -22.92 13.89 10.62
N THR A 310 -21.72 13.99 11.16
CA THR A 310 -21.12 15.28 11.60
C THR A 310 -19.97 15.74 10.72
N GLU A 311 -19.50 14.91 9.79
CA GLU A 311 -18.29 15.13 8.99
C GLU A 311 -17.01 15.37 9.81
N LYS A 312 -17.03 15.04 11.12
CA LYS A 312 -15.85 15.15 11.96
C LYS A 312 -14.86 14.03 11.62
N VAL A 313 -13.60 14.40 11.48
CA VAL A 313 -12.52 13.51 11.05
C VAL A 313 -11.60 13.19 12.23
N TYR A 314 -11.21 11.92 12.34
CA TYR A 314 -10.29 11.43 13.37
C TYR A 314 -9.18 10.60 12.75
N VAL A 315 -7.93 10.85 13.13
CA VAL A 315 -6.80 10.04 12.71
C VAL A 315 -6.70 8.76 13.53
N VAL A 316 -6.46 7.65 12.85
CA VAL A 316 -6.40 6.31 13.48
C VAL A 316 -5.06 5.61 13.31
N GLU A 317 -4.34 5.85 12.22
CA GLU A 317 -3.08 5.15 11.92
C GLU A 317 -2.13 6.06 11.14
N CYS A 318 -0.84 6.01 11.48
CA CYS A 318 0.23 6.58 10.68
C CYS A 318 1.10 5.45 10.12
N ASN A 319 1.30 5.49 8.81
CA ASN A 319 2.11 4.56 8.04
C ASN A 319 3.42 5.27 7.64
N PRO A 320 4.52 5.16 8.41
CA PRO A 320 5.79 5.86 8.16
C PRO A 320 6.61 5.16 7.06
N ARG A 321 6.03 5.04 5.87
CA ARG A 321 6.59 4.33 4.70
C ARG A 321 5.80 4.65 3.43
N LEU A 322 6.26 4.15 2.28
CA LEU A 322 5.41 4.12 1.09
C LEU A 322 4.13 3.31 1.35
N LEU A 323 3.06 3.71 0.68
CA LEU A 323 1.71 3.22 0.91
C LEU A 323 1.27 2.23 -0.17
N GLY A 324 0.18 1.51 0.10
CA GLY A 324 -0.48 0.66 -0.89
C GLY A 324 -1.06 1.44 -2.08
N SER A 325 -1.09 2.77 -2.01
CA SER A 325 -1.49 3.66 -3.11
C SER A 325 -0.49 3.63 -4.28
N PHE A 326 0.80 3.34 -4.01
CA PHE A 326 1.85 3.25 -5.02
C PHE A 326 1.87 1.88 -5.74
N PRO A 327 2.21 1.84 -7.04
CA PRO A 327 2.64 2.96 -7.91
C PRO A 327 1.49 3.79 -8.48
N THR A 328 0.24 3.33 -8.34
CA THR A 328 -0.90 3.86 -9.09
C THR A 328 -1.21 5.32 -8.77
N LEU A 329 -0.98 5.77 -7.53
CA LEU A 329 -1.06 7.19 -7.18
C LEU A 329 -0.13 8.05 -8.04
N THR A 330 1.14 7.66 -8.18
CA THR A 330 2.10 8.37 -9.04
C THR A 330 1.60 8.44 -10.48
N MET A 331 1.08 7.33 -11.02
CA MET A 331 0.51 7.30 -12.38
C MET A 331 -0.67 8.26 -12.53
N ALA A 332 -1.55 8.31 -11.52
CA ALA A 332 -2.69 9.23 -11.51
C ALA A 332 -2.24 10.70 -11.41
N GLN A 333 -1.24 11.02 -10.57
CA GLN A 333 -0.66 12.35 -10.45
C GLN A 333 -0.06 12.82 -11.78
N ILE A 334 0.77 11.97 -12.42
CA ILE A 334 1.37 12.28 -13.73
C ILE A 334 0.29 12.49 -14.79
N SER A 335 -0.74 11.64 -14.83
CA SER A 335 -1.84 11.79 -15.79
C SER A 335 -2.66 13.07 -15.56
N ASN A 336 -2.68 13.60 -14.34
CA ASN A 336 -3.38 14.83 -13.99
C ASN A 336 -2.48 16.08 -14.11
N GLY A 337 -1.23 15.92 -14.59
CA GLY A 337 -0.27 17.02 -14.71
C GLY A 337 0.33 17.48 -13.37
N GLU A 338 0.12 16.73 -12.30
CA GLU A 338 0.62 17.05 -10.98
C GLU A 338 2.08 16.62 -10.80
N PRO A 339 2.90 17.39 -10.06
CA PRO A 339 4.19 16.90 -9.60
C PRO A 339 3.96 15.72 -8.64
N PRO A 340 4.44 14.50 -8.93
CA PRO A 340 4.18 13.33 -8.09
C PRO A 340 4.86 13.45 -6.73
N ILE A 341 4.16 13.08 -5.66
CA ILE A 341 4.66 13.22 -4.29
C ILE A 341 5.87 12.31 -4.02
N LEU A 342 5.98 11.20 -4.76
CA LEU A 342 7.12 10.29 -4.76
C LEU A 342 8.44 10.96 -5.18
N ALA A 343 8.38 11.98 -6.03
CA ALA A 343 9.57 12.69 -6.45
C ALA A 343 10.22 13.43 -5.28
N PHE A 344 9.42 14.07 -4.41
CA PHE A 344 9.94 14.77 -3.23
C PHE A 344 10.49 13.81 -2.19
N HIS A 345 9.91 12.62 -2.04
CA HIS A 345 10.51 11.56 -1.25
C HIS A 345 11.93 11.22 -1.74
N ILE A 346 12.08 10.99 -3.04
CA ILE A 346 13.38 10.68 -3.65
C ILE A 346 14.37 11.84 -3.42
N LEU A 347 13.96 13.09 -3.64
CA LEU A 347 14.82 14.27 -3.43
C LEU A 347 15.30 14.42 -1.99
N GLU A 348 14.46 14.12 -1.01
CA GLU A 348 14.83 14.14 0.42
C GLU A 348 15.90 13.09 0.75
N PHE A 349 15.81 11.90 0.17
CA PHE A 349 16.79 10.84 0.40
C PHE A 349 18.09 11.01 -0.41
N LEU A 350 18.03 11.65 -1.58
CA LEU A 350 19.21 12.10 -2.33
C LEU A 350 19.95 13.26 -1.67
N ASN A 351 19.35 13.88 -0.65
CA ASN A 351 19.81 15.15 -0.09
C ASN A 351 19.98 16.25 -1.17
N ALA A 352 19.11 16.25 -2.18
CA ALA A 352 19.24 17.18 -3.31
C ALA A 352 19.04 18.64 -2.88
N ASN A 353 19.81 19.56 -3.47
CA ASN A 353 19.63 21.00 -3.25
C ASN A 353 18.54 21.54 -4.19
N TYR A 354 17.28 21.44 -3.76
CA TYR A 354 16.12 21.92 -4.50
C TYR A 354 15.38 23.00 -3.72
N GLN A 355 14.56 23.79 -4.42
CA GLN A 355 13.62 24.75 -3.84
C GLN A 355 12.22 24.48 -4.37
N ILE A 356 11.20 24.51 -3.52
CA ILE A 356 9.80 24.29 -3.87
C ILE A 356 8.90 25.44 -3.41
N ASP A 357 7.87 25.71 -4.20
CA ASP A 357 6.70 26.46 -3.73
C ASP A 357 5.70 25.47 -3.11
N THR A 358 5.76 25.30 -1.79
CA THR A 358 4.92 24.32 -1.07
C THR A 358 3.42 24.57 -1.27
N LYS A 359 3.00 25.84 -1.36
CA LYS A 359 1.60 26.21 -1.57
C LYS A 359 1.14 25.81 -2.97
N ALA A 360 1.89 26.17 -4.00
CA ALA A 360 1.55 25.82 -5.39
C ALA A 360 1.57 24.31 -5.64
N ILE A 361 2.52 23.59 -5.05
CA ILE A 361 2.61 22.13 -5.15
C ILE A 361 1.41 21.47 -4.44
N ASN A 362 1.09 21.90 -3.21
CA ASN A 362 -0.05 21.37 -2.48
C ASN A 362 -1.37 21.67 -3.19
N GLN A 363 -1.54 22.85 -3.78
CA GLN A 363 -2.74 23.17 -4.56
C GLN A 363 -2.96 22.18 -5.71
N GLN A 364 -1.89 21.84 -6.44
CA GLN A 364 -1.95 20.83 -7.50
C GLN A 364 -2.21 19.42 -6.95
N MET A 365 -1.51 19.02 -5.88
CA MET A 365 -1.69 17.69 -5.26
C MET A 365 -3.05 17.52 -4.55
N ARG A 366 -3.81 18.59 -4.34
CA ARG A 366 -5.13 18.54 -3.70
C ARG A 366 -6.28 18.56 -4.71
N MET A 367 -5.98 18.51 -6.00
CA MET A 367 -6.99 18.38 -7.06
C MET A 367 -7.60 16.97 -7.09
N GLN A 368 -8.84 16.90 -7.57
CA GLN A 368 -9.50 15.64 -7.87
C GLN A 368 -8.70 14.85 -8.91
N ARG A 369 -8.62 13.54 -8.73
CA ARG A 369 -7.96 12.64 -9.69
C ARG A 369 -8.93 11.62 -10.24
N LYS A 370 -8.63 11.16 -11.46
CA LYS A 370 -9.27 9.99 -12.05
C LYS A 370 -8.39 8.77 -11.86
N GLY A 371 -9.03 7.65 -11.58
CA GLY A 371 -8.43 6.34 -11.46
C GLY A 371 -9.02 5.56 -10.30
N ALA A 372 -8.96 4.24 -10.40
CA ALA A 372 -9.09 3.36 -9.26
C ALA A 372 -8.11 2.18 -9.38
N GLN A 373 -7.85 1.54 -8.25
CA GLN A 373 -7.14 0.28 -8.16
C GLN A 373 -7.94 -0.70 -7.30
N MET A 374 -8.03 -1.94 -7.75
CA MET A 374 -8.55 -3.05 -6.96
C MET A 374 -7.52 -4.14 -6.89
N LEU A 375 -7.25 -4.61 -5.68
CA LEU A 375 -6.22 -5.58 -5.39
C LEU A 375 -6.86 -6.95 -5.19
N LEU A 376 -6.60 -7.87 -6.12
CA LEU A 376 -7.20 -9.19 -6.13
C LEU A 376 -6.44 -10.14 -5.21
N HIS A 377 -7.17 -10.93 -4.42
CA HIS A 377 -6.59 -12.00 -3.62
C HIS A 377 -7.22 -13.35 -3.96
N ASN A 378 -6.52 -14.43 -3.63
CA ASN A 378 -7.07 -15.77 -3.68
C ASN A 378 -8.16 -15.93 -2.60
N LEU A 379 -9.42 -15.97 -3.04
CA LEU A 379 -10.60 -16.12 -2.16
C LEU A 379 -10.88 -17.57 -1.75
N VAL A 380 -10.09 -18.53 -2.24
CA VAL A 380 -10.18 -19.92 -1.80
C VAL A 380 -9.37 -20.08 -0.52
N ASN A 381 -9.97 -20.68 0.51
CA ASN A 381 -9.30 -21.04 1.77
C ASN A 381 -8.34 -22.23 1.62
N ASN A 382 -7.63 -22.32 0.50
CA ASN A 382 -6.66 -23.35 0.18
C ASN A 382 -5.60 -22.80 -0.80
N GLN A 383 -4.48 -23.50 -0.92
CA GLN A 383 -3.58 -23.27 -2.05
C GLN A 383 -4.33 -23.54 -3.35
N VAL A 384 -4.13 -22.67 -4.34
CA VAL A 384 -4.72 -22.80 -5.67
C VAL A 384 -3.64 -22.84 -6.74
N GLN A 385 -3.91 -23.58 -7.81
CA GLN A 385 -3.10 -23.59 -9.02
C GLN A 385 -3.84 -22.84 -10.13
N VAL A 386 -3.11 -22.01 -10.88
CA VAL A 386 -3.62 -21.33 -12.09
C VAL A 386 -3.81 -22.38 -13.18
N SER A 387 -5.04 -22.59 -13.66
CA SER A 387 -5.32 -23.59 -14.71
C SER A 387 -5.51 -23.00 -16.10
N LYS A 388 -5.77 -21.71 -16.20
CA LYS A 388 -5.96 -20.98 -17.48
C LYS A 388 -4.91 -19.90 -17.62
N LYS A 389 -4.40 -19.73 -18.84
CA LYS A 389 -3.48 -18.63 -19.16
C LYS A 389 -4.28 -17.35 -19.37
N MET A 390 -3.92 -16.30 -18.63
CA MET A 390 -4.48 -14.97 -18.80
C MET A 390 -3.36 -14.00 -19.20
N ARG A 391 -3.62 -13.11 -20.15
CA ARG A 391 -2.66 -12.10 -20.57
C ARG A 391 -2.76 -10.89 -19.64
N PRO A 392 -1.65 -10.33 -19.14
CA PRO A 392 -1.68 -8.99 -18.57
C PRO A 392 -1.96 -7.99 -19.70
N GLY A 393 -2.67 -6.91 -19.39
CA GLY A 393 -3.01 -5.88 -20.38
C GLY A 393 -4.40 -5.31 -20.23
N ILE A 394 -4.86 -4.64 -21.28
CA ILE A 394 -6.11 -3.89 -21.30
C ILE A 394 -7.25 -4.79 -21.78
N TYR A 395 -8.35 -4.77 -21.05
CA TYR A 395 -9.57 -5.53 -21.28
C TYR A 395 -10.80 -4.63 -21.34
N ARG A 396 -11.87 -5.14 -21.93
CA ARG A 396 -13.23 -4.59 -21.84
C ARG A 396 -14.23 -5.75 -21.66
N LEU A 397 -15.42 -5.45 -21.13
CA LEU A 397 -16.55 -6.38 -21.18
C LEU A 397 -17.35 -6.20 -22.48
N ASN A 398 -17.66 -7.28 -23.19
CA ASN A 398 -18.56 -7.25 -24.35
C ASN A 398 -20.05 -7.16 -23.91
N ASN A 399 -20.96 -7.24 -24.88
CA ASN A 399 -22.41 -7.21 -24.60
C ASN A 399 -22.84 -8.37 -23.70
N ASP A 400 -22.27 -9.56 -23.91
CA ASP A 400 -22.48 -10.77 -23.10
C ASP A 400 -21.75 -10.76 -21.74
N GLN A 401 -21.15 -9.62 -21.38
CA GLN A 401 -20.38 -9.44 -20.14
C GLN A 401 -19.14 -10.35 -20.04
N GLU A 402 -18.62 -10.82 -21.17
CA GLU A 402 -17.38 -11.59 -21.28
C GLU A 402 -16.18 -10.66 -21.45
N MET A 403 -15.03 -11.09 -20.93
CA MET A 403 -13.77 -10.35 -21.01
C MET A 403 -13.12 -10.47 -22.38
N ILE A 404 -12.93 -9.35 -23.06
CA ILE A 404 -12.18 -9.27 -24.32
C ILE A 404 -10.86 -8.55 -24.08
N PHE A 405 -9.75 -9.20 -24.44
CA PHE A 405 -8.43 -8.58 -24.47
C PHE A 405 -8.35 -7.59 -25.63
N ILE A 406 -7.89 -6.37 -25.34
CA ILE A 406 -7.84 -5.27 -26.30
C ILE A 406 -6.41 -5.04 -26.79
N ARG A 407 -5.44 -4.95 -25.87
CA ARG A 407 -4.03 -4.65 -26.17
C ARG A 407 -3.13 -4.84 -24.97
N ASP A 408 -1.82 -4.92 -25.23
CA ASP A 408 -0.79 -4.87 -24.21
C ASP A 408 -0.89 -3.57 -23.39
N GLY A 409 -0.60 -3.68 -22.09
CA GLY A 409 -0.43 -2.50 -21.24
C GLY A 409 -0.09 -2.86 -19.80
N TYR A 410 0.49 -1.91 -19.07
CA TYR A 410 0.93 -2.12 -17.67
C TYR A 410 0.77 -0.88 -16.79
N LYS A 411 0.41 0.30 -17.32
CA LYS A 411 0.22 1.54 -16.55
C LYS A 411 -1.12 2.22 -16.83
N LEU A 412 -1.55 3.08 -15.91
CA LEU A 412 -2.86 3.74 -15.95
C LEU A 412 -3.11 4.51 -17.27
N SER A 413 -2.09 5.18 -17.80
CA SER A 413 -2.18 5.94 -19.06
C SER A 413 -2.40 5.09 -20.32
N HIS A 414 -2.31 3.75 -20.22
CA HIS A 414 -2.64 2.86 -21.34
C HIS A 414 -4.16 2.61 -21.49
N LEU A 415 -4.95 3.00 -20.49
CA LEU A 415 -6.41 3.03 -20.56
C LEU A 415 -6.84 4.25 -21.39
N LYS A 416 -7.63 4.01 -22.44
CA LYS A 416 -8.06 5.05 -23.39
C LYS A 416 -9.57 5.32 -23.36
N LYS A 417 -10.35 4.37 -22.83
CA LYS A 417 -11.82 4.48 -22.75
C LYS A 417 -12.30 4.15 -21.35
N GLU A 418 -13.45 4.72 -20.95
CA GLU A 418 -14.00 4.60 -19.60
C GLU A 418 -14.35 3.16 -19.17
N LYS A 419 -14.76 2.32 -20.12
CA LYS A 419 -15.11 0.90 -19.86
C LYS A 419 -13.94 -0.06 -20.08
N GLU A 420 -12.74 0.46 -20.31
CA GLU A 420 -11.53 -0.35 -20.30
C GLU A 420 -11.00 -0.51 -18.87
N PHE A 421 -10.37 -1.65 -18.61
CA PHE A 421 -9.67 -1.91 -17.36
C PHE A 421 -8.38 -2.69 -17.63
N LEU A 422 -7.37 -2.46 -16.81
CA LEU A 422 -6.04 -3.06 -16.93
C LEU A 422 -5.89 -4.14 -15.89
N ILE A 423 -5.43 -5.33 -16.30
CA ILE A 423 -5.03 -6.39 -15.37
C ILE A 423 -3.51 -6.52 -15.37
N THR A 424 -2.90 -6.41 -14.19
CA THR A 424 -1.44 -6.32 -14.01
C THR A 424 -1.00 -6.72 -12.59
N GLU A 425 0.26 -6.48 -12.23
CA GLU A 425 0.92 -6.79 -10.95
C GLU A 425 0.96 -8.29 -10.61
N GLY A 426 1.94 -8.98 -11.18
CA GLY A 426 2.24 -10.36 -10.78
C GLY A 426 1.29 -11.38 -11.41
N ILE A 427 0.88 -11.16 -12.66
CA ILE A 427 0.09 -12.13 -13.41
C ILE A 427 1.00 -13.30 -13.77
N LEU A 428 0.72 -14.47 -13.18
CA LEU A 428 1.51 -15.68 -13.37
C LEU A 428 0.90 -16.59 -14.45
N ASP A 429 1.74 -17.38 -15.13
CA ASP A 429 1.28 -18.31 -16.16
C ASP A 429 0.60 -19.56 -15.57
N LYS A 430 -0.01 -20.36 -16.44
CA LYS A 430 -0.62 -21.64 -16.13
C LYS A 430 0.37 -22.53 -15.37
N GLY A 431 -0.09 -23.14 -14.30
CA GLY A 431 0.68 -24.05 -13.46
C GLY A 431 1.26 -23.39 -12.20
N ALA A 432 1.29 -22.06 -12.13
CA ALA A 432 1.72 -21.32 -10.95
C ALA A 432 0.75 -21.49 -9.76
N TYR A 433 1.24 -21.22 -8.56
CA TYR A 433 0.48 -21.40 -7.31
C TYR A 433 0.31 -20.10 -6.54
N PHE A 434 -0.84 -19.97 -5.87
CA PHE A 434 -1.11 -18.91 -4.92
C PHE A 434 -1.55 -19.49 -3.57
N THR A 435 -1.06 -18.86 -2.50
CA THR A 435 -1.45 -19.18 -1.12
C THR A 435 -2.86 -18.69 -0.81
N PRO A 436 -3.52 -19.22 0.24
CA PRO A 436 -4.76 -18.66 0.74
C PRO A 436 -4.62 -17.15 0.98
N SER A 437 -5.55 -16.37 0.42
CA SER A 437 -5.55 -14.91 0.48
C SER A 437 -4.26 -14.24 -0.03
N GLY A 438 -3.45 -14.93 -0.84
CA GLY A 438 -2.31 -14.36 -1.52
C GLY A 438 -2.75 -13.39 -2.61
N ARG A 439 -1.95 -12.35 -2.90
CA ARG A 439 -2.17 -11.41 -4.02
C ARG A 439 -2.08 -12.19 -5.34
N ILE A 440 -3.13 -12.11 -6.17
CA ILE A 440 -3.18 -12.79 -7.48
C ILE A 440 -3.11 -11.83 -8.68
N GLY A 441 -3.26 -10.54 -8.42
CA GLY A 441 -3.21 -9.50 -9.45
C GLY A 441 -3.77 -8.18 -8.95
N ARG A 442 -3.79 -7.19 -9.84
CA ARG A 442 -4.38 -5.87 -9.68
C ARG A 442 -5.22 -5.53 -10.91
N ILE A 443 -6.35 -4.87 -10.66
CA ILE A 443 -7.15 -4.21 -11.70
C ILE A 443 -7.00 -2.70 -11.56
N LEU A 444 -6.71 -1.99 -12.65
CA LEU A 444 -6.78 -0.53 -12.73
C LEU A 444 -7.91 -0.09 -13.66
N THR A 445 -8.61 0.98 -13.28
CA THR A 445 -9.70 1.59 -14.07
C THR A 445 -9.54 3.11 -14.08
N LEU A 446 -10.16 3.79 -15.05
CA LEU A 446 -10.31 5.26 -15.02
C LEU A 446 -11.63 5.70 -14.36
N THR A 447 -12.62 4.82 -14.37
CA THR A 447 -13.95 5.03 -13.80
C THR A 447 -14.02 4.56 -12.35
N PRO A 448 -14.96 5.10 -11.55
CA PRO A 448 -15.21 4.63 -10.20
C PRO A 448 -15.51 3.13 -10.16
N VAL A 449 -15.06 2.48 -9.09
CA VAL A 449 -15.33 1.08 -8.76
C VAL A 449 -16.24 0.94 -7.54
N LEU A 450 -16.38 1.98 -6.73
CA LEU A 450 -17.30 2.04 -5.60
C LEU A 450 -18.71 2.47 -6.06
N ALA A 451 -19.72 1.93 -5.38
CA ALA A 451 -21.09 2.47 -5.37
C ALA A 451 -21.32 3.33 -4.12
N ASP A 452 -20.74 2.89 -3.00
CA ASP A 452 -20.62 3.61 -1.74
C ASP A 452 -19.31 3.17 -1.04
N TYR A 453 -19.03 3.66 0.17
CA TYR A 453 -17.80 3.34 0.90
C TYR A 453 -17.72 1.89 1.42
N GLN A 454 -18.81 1.11 1.33
CA GLN A 454 -18.93 -0.28 1.78
C GLN A 454 -19.09 -1.27 0.63
N HIS A 455 -19.44 -0.82 -0.57
CA HIS A 455 -19.77 -1.69 -1.70
C HIS A 455 -19.11 -1.27 -3.02
N LEU A 456 -18.60 -2.26 -3.75
CA LEU A 456 -18.27 -2.12 -5.17
C LEU A 456 -19.54 -1.91 -6.01
N ASN A 457 -19.44 -1.12 -7.09
CA ASN A 457 -20.50 -1.01 -8.08
C ASN A 457 -20.62 -2.28 -8.94
N SER A 458 -21.74 -2.42 -9.65
CA SER A 458 -22.08 -3.64 -10.40
C SER A 458 -21.05 -3.98 -11.49
N TRP A 459 -20.47 -2.98 -12.15
CA TRP A 459 -19.45 -3.16 -13.17
C TRP A 459 -18.13 -3.66 -12.57
N ALA A 460 -17.68 -3.04 -11.47
CA ALA A 460 -16.48 -3.44 -10.74
C ALA A 460 -16.57 -4.90 -10.22
N LYS A 461 -17.71 -5.28 -9.65
CA LYS A 461 -17.96 -6.67 -9.23
C LYS A 461 -17.81 -7.65 -10.38
N LYS A 462 -18.40 -7.32 -11.54
CA LYS A 462 -18.31 -8.16 -12.74
C LYS A 462 -16.87 -8.33 -13.22
N ILE A 463 -16.09 -7.24 -13.35
CA ILE A 463 -14.70 -7.36 -13.83
C ILE A 463 -13.83 -8.16 -12.86
N VAL A 464 -14.06 -8.05 -11.55
CA VAL A 464 -13.37 -8.85 -10.52
C VAL A 464 -13.68 -10.34 -10.68
N VAL A 465 -14.97 -10.69 -10.81
CA VAL A 465 -15.42 -12.07 -11.00
C VAL A 465 -14.85 -12.65 -12.29
N ARG A 466 -15.00 -11.94 -13.41
CA ARG A 466 -14.51 -12.39 -14.71
C ARG A 466 -12.98 -12.55 -14.74
N THR A 467 -12.25 -11.65 -14.08
CA THR A 467 -10.79 -11.76 -13.97
C THR A 467 -10.39 -13.02 -13.20
N THR A 468 -11.06 -13.28 -12.08
CA THR A 468 -10.79 -14.47 -11.25
C THR A 468 -11.13 -15.77 -12.00
N GLN A 469 -12.25 -15.79 -12.74
CA GLN A 469 -12.63 -16.91 -13.63
C GLN A 469 -11.65 -17.11 -14.79
N GLY A 470 -11.10 -16.00 -15.33
CA GLY A 470 -10.10 -16.00 -16.39
C GLY A 470 -8.79 -16.67 -16.00
N LEU A 471 -8.38 -16.56 -14.73
CA LEU A 471 -7.22 -17.28 -14.18
C LEU A 471 -7.49 -18.78 -13.95
N GLY A 472 -8.77 -19.17 -13.78
CA GLY A 472 -9.17 -20.56 -13.55
C GLY A 472 -8.47 -21.16 -12.32
N LEU A 473 -8.66 -20.58 -11.14
CA LEU A 473 -8.01 -21.02 -9.90
C LEU A 473 -8.59 -22.38 -9.44
N ARG A 474 -7.75 -23.43 -9.42
CA ARG A 474 -8.13 -24.78 -8.97
C ARG A 474 -7.54 -25.09 -7.59
N PRO A 475 -8.34 -25.51 -6.59
CA PRO A 475 -7.81 -25.92 -5.29
C PRO A 475 -6.83 -27.09 -5.41
N VAL A 476 -5.74 -27.04 -4.65
CA VAL A 476 -4.79 -28.15 -4.56
C VAL A 476 -5.24 -29.09 -3.43
N HIS A 477 -5.81 -30.24 -3.80
CA HIS A 477 -6.15 -31.29 -2.83
C HIS A 477 -4.88 -31.93 -2.25
N PHE A 478 -4.92 -32.28 -0.96
CA PHE A 478 -3.82 -32.87 -0.19
C PHE A 478 -2.52 -32.06 -0.23
N TRP A 479 -2.60 -30.73 -0.32
CA TRP A 479 -1.44 -29.86 -0.47
C TRP A 479 -0.38 -30.04 0.63
N ARG A 480 -0.79 -30.35 1.88
CA ARG A 480 0.12 -30.60 3.01
C ARG A 480 1.03 -31.82 2.81
N LEU A 481 0.55 -32.84 2.08
CA LEU A 481 1.35 -34.00 1.69
C LEU A 481 2.17 -33.66 0.43
N LYS A 482 1.52 -33.05 -0.57
CA LYS A 482 2.18 -32.70 -1.84
C LYS A 482 3.35 -31.72 -1.67
N ARG A 483 3.33 -30.83 -0.67
CA ARG A 483 4.46 -29.91 -0.39
C ARG A 483 5.74 -30.63 0.04
N LEU A 484 5.67 -31.88 0.50
CA LEU A 484 6.85 -32.68 0.83
C LEU A 484 7.64 -32.98 -0.46
N PHE A 485 6.94 -33.28 -1.54
CA PHE A 485 7.51 -33.71 -2.82
C PHE A 485 7.57 -32.57 -3.87
N ASN A 486 6.75 -31.53 -3.73
CA ASN A 486 6.72 -30.38 -4.63
C ASN A 486 7.08 -29.08 -3.88
N PRO A 487 8.32 -28.59 -4.02
CA PRO A 487 8.78 -27.35 -3.38
C PRO A 487 7.95 -26.12 -3.70
N ARG A 488 7.25 -26.09 -4.84
CA ARG A 488 6.37 -24.98 -5.25
C ARG A 488 5.19 -24.75 -4.30
N LEU A 489 4.83 -25.76 -3.49
CA LEU A 489 3.73 -25.72 -2.51
C LEU A 489 4.18 -25.41 -1.08
N ARG A 490 5.48 -25.15 -0.84
CA ARG A 490 6.05 -25.01 0.52
C ARG A 490 5.85 -23.63 1.16
N LYS A 491 5.27 -22.66 0.45
CA LYS A 491 4.95 -21.32 0.99
C LYS A 491 3.48 -21.03 0.86
#